data_AF-A0A3N5FUR9-F1
#
_entry.id   AF-A0A3N5FUR9-F1
#
_cell.length_a   1.000
_cell.length_b   1.000
_cell.length_c   1.000
_cell.angle_alpha   90.00
_cell.angle_beta   90.00
_cell.angle_gamma   90.00
#
_symmetry.space_group_name_H-M   'P 1'
#
loop_
_entity.id
_entity.type
_entity.pdbx_description
1 polymer ?
#
loop_
_entity_poly.entity_id
_entity_poly.type
_entity_poly.pdbx_seq_one_letter_code
_entity_poly.pdbx_strand_id
1 'polypeptide(L)'
;MLERIFHVRAAGSTPGREAVGGVTTFLTMAYILAVNPVFLVAAGMPREGAILATGLSAAFATFLMAFVANYPIALAPGMGMNAFFAY
;
A
#
# COMPACT_ATOMS: atom_id res chain seq x y z
N MET A 1 -22.68 -6.61 -0.26
CA MET A 1 -21.70 -6.17 -1.28
C MET A 1 -20.35 -6.84 -1.08
N LEU A 2 -19.69 -6.70 0.08
CA LEU A 2 -18.40 -7.34 0.39
C LEU A 2 -18.33 -8.84 0.06
N GLU A 3 -19.31 -9.64 0.49
CA GLU A 3 -19.33 -11.08 0.19
C GLU A 3 -19.42 -11.40 -1.31
N ARG A 4 -20.12 -10.56 -2.07
CA ARG A 4 -20.37 -10.78 -3.50
C ARG A 4 -19.17 -10.38 -4.38
N ILE A 5 -18.29 -9.54 -3.84
CA ILE A 5 -17.10 -9.04 -4.53
C ILE A 5 -15.88 -9.85 -4.07
N PHE A 6 -15.65 -9.93 -2.75
CA PHE A 6 -14.43 -10.49 -2.16
C PHE A 6 -14.56 -11.92 -1.61
N HIS A 7 -15.77 -12.49 -1.60
CA HIS A 7 -16.00 -13.87 -1.16
C HIS A 7 -15.39 -14.19 0.23
N VAL A 8 -15.54 -13.25 1.18
CA VAL A 8 -14.86 -13.26 2.48
C VAL A 8 -15.17 -14.53 3.28
N ARG A 9 -16.42 -15.03 3.24
CA ARG A 9 -16.77 -16.29 3.91
C ARG A 9 -16.23 -17.52 3.19
N ALA A 10 -16.14 -17.50 1.86
CA ALA A 10 -15.53 -18.59 1.08
C ALA A 10 -14.03 -18.71 1.39
N ALA A 11 -13.37 -17.59 1.71
CA ALA A 11 -12.00 -17.54 2.23
C ALA A 11 -11.88 -17.93 3.71
N GLY A 12 -12.99 -18.29 4.39
CA GLY A 12 -12.99 -18.68 5.80
C GLY A 12 -12.82 -17.54 6.81
N SER A 13 -13.02 -16.29 6.37
CA SER A 13 -12.82 -15.09 7.20
C SER A 13 -14.13 -14.36 7.51
N THR A 14 -14.05 -13.29 8.30
CA THR A 14 -15.19 -12.41 8.64
C THR A 14 -14.83 -10.95 8.39
N PRO A 15 -15.79 -10.07 8.06
CA PRO A 15 -15.50 -8.65 7.82
C PRO A 15 -14.75 -7.96 8.97
N GLY A 16 -15.02 -8.35 10.22
CA GLY A 16 -14.28 -7.84 11.39
C GLY A 16 -12.81 -8.30 11.42
N ARG A 17 -12.55 -9.56 11.07
CA ARG A 17 -11.16 -10.07 10.94
C ARG A 17 -10.42 -9.40 9.80
N GLU A 18 -11.06 -9.22 8.64
CA GLU A 18 -10.48 -8.51 7.50
C GLU A 18 -10.18 -7.04 7.84
N ALA A 19 -11.06 -6.35 8.58
CA ALA A 19 -10.82 -4.98 8.99
C ALA A 19 -9.59 -4.87 9.91
N VAL A 20 -9.47 -5.76 10.89
CA VAL A 20 -8.29 -5.80 11.78
C VAL A 20 -7.04 -6.15 10.98
N GLY A 21 -7.09 -7.15 10.10
CA GLY A 21 -5.98 -7.52 9.22
C GLY A 21 -5.53 -6.36 8.35
N GLY A 22 -6.46 -5.64 7.73
CA GLY A 22 -6.18 -4.45 6.92
C GLY A 22 -5.51 -3.33 7.72
N VAL A 23 -5.98 -3.05 8.94
CA VAL A 23 -5.35 -2.07 9.84
C VAL A 23 -3.94 -2.50 10.23
N THR A 24 -3.75 -3.79 10.59
CA THR A 24 -2.42 -4.32 10.91
C THR A 24 -1.48 -4.18 9.72
N THR A 25 -1.90 -4.58 8.52
CA THR A 25 -1.12 -4.46 7.28
C THR A 25 -0.78 -3.01 6.97
N PHE A 26 -1.73 -2.08 7.12
CA PHE A 26 -1.49 -0.64 6.95
C PHE A 26 -0.42 -0.13 7.91
N LEU A 27 -0.53 -0.46 9.20
CA LEU A 27 0.45 -0.04 10.21
C LEU A 27 1.84 -0.63 9.92
N THR A 28 1.92 -1.89 9.46
CA THR A 28 3.20 -2.52 9.10
C THR A 28 3.88 -1.81 7.93
N MET A 29 3.14 -1.30 6.95
CA MET A 29 3.73 -0.59 5.79
C MET A 29 3.87 0.92 6.00
N ALA A 30 3.22 1.50 7.03
CA ALA A 30 3.17 2.94 7.22
C ALA A 30 4.55 3.60 7.32
N TYR A 31 5.58 2.86 7.74
CA TYR A 31 6.97 3.33 7.77
C TYR A 31 7.46 3.83 6.40
N ILE A 32 6.93 3.28 5.30
CA ILE A 32 7.29 3.68 3.93
C ILE A 32 6.97 5.15 3.66
N LEU A 33 5.94 5.71 4.30
CA LEU A 33 5.62 7.14 4.18
C LEU A 33 6.71 8.05 4.77
N ALA A 34 7.48 7.56 5.74
CA ALA A 34 8.60 8.31 6.31
C ALA A 34 9.92 8.03 5.57
N VAL A 35 10.12 6.78 5.12
CA VAL A 35 11.41 6.35 4.57
C VAL A 35 11.52 6.59 3.06
N ASN A 36 10.46 6.37 2.28
CA ASN A 36 10.52 6.58 0.82
C ASN A 36 10.88 8.02 0.41
N PRO A 37 10.34 9.08 1.06
CA PRO A 37 10.71 10.46 0.74
C PRO A 37 12.19 10.75 0.92
N VAL A 38 12.93 10.02 1.78
CA VAL A 38 14.37 10.23 1.96
C VAL A 38 15.13 9.97 0.67
N PHE A 39 14.76 8.92 -0.07
CA PHE A 39 15.35 8.59 -1.37
C PHE A 39 14.93 9.59 -2.46
N LEU A 40 13.64 9.91 -2.53
CA LEU A 40 13.12 10.83 -3.55
C LEU A 40 13.64 12.25 -3.37
N VAL A 41 13.81 12.71 -2.12
CA VAL A 41 14.44 14.01 -1.83
C VAL A 41 15.91 14.03 -2.25
N ALA A 42 16.64 12.92 -2.05
CA ALA A 42 18.02 12.81 -2.56
C ALA A 42 18.07 12.90 -4.10
N ALA A 43 17.04 12.42 -4.80
CA ALA A 43 16.87 12.57 -6.24
C ALA A 43 16.33 13.96 -6.68
N GLY A 44 16.13 14.90 -5.76
CA GLY A 44 15.70 16.28 -6.06
C GLY A 44 14.18 16.55 -5.98
N MET A 45 13.36 15.61 -5.52
CA MET A 45 11.92 15.86 -5.30
C MET A 45 11.63 16.63 -4.00
N PRO A 46 10.62 17.52 -3.97
CA PRO A 46 10.12 18.10 -2.74
C PRO A 46 9.57 17.04 -1.78
N ARG A 47 9.93 17.11 -0.49
CA ARG A 47 9.54 16.12 0.53
C ARG A 47 8.03 15.92 0.62
N GLU A 48 7.27 17.00 0.66
CA GLU A 48 5.81 16.99 0.81
C GLU A 48 5.15 16.31 -0.39
N GLY A 49 5.62 16.63 -1.60
CA GLY A 49 5.18 16.00 -2.84
C GLY A 49 5.51 14.50 -2.88
N ALA A 50 6.71 14.11 -2.42
CA ALA A 50 7.13 12.72 -2.36
C ALA A 50 6.26 11.87 -1.40
N ILE A 51 5.89 12.43 -0.23
CA ILE A 51 5.00 11.76 0.73
C ILE A 51 3.62 11.53 0.10
N LEU A 52 3.03 12.60 -0.47
CA LEU A 52 1.71 12.53 -1.11
C LEU A 52 1.69 11.56 -2.29
N ALA A 53 2.70 11.63 -3.17
CA ALA A 53 2.83 10.74 -4.32
C ALA A 53 2.97 9.27 -3.87
N THR A 54 3.73 9.01 -2.80
CA THR A 54 3.89 7.67 -2.24
C THR A 54 2.56 7.12 -1.72
N GLY A 55 1.88 7.90 -0.87
CA GLY A 55 0.61 7.47 -0.27
C GLY A 55 -0.48 7.25 -1.31
N LEU A 56 -0.63 8.17 -2.26
CA LEU A 56 -1.65 8.08 -3.30
C LEU A 56 -1.39 6.93 -4.28
N SER A 57 -0.13 6.74 -4.71
CA SER A 57 0.20 5.65 -5.64
C SER A 57 0.05 4.28 -4.98
N ALA A 58 0.47 4.12 -3.71
CA ALA A 58 0.30 2.90 -2.94
C ALA A 58 -1.19 2.59 -2.68
N ALA A 59 -1.99 3.60 -2.31
CA ALA A 59 -3.43 3.44 -2.14
C ALA A 59 -4.10 3.02 -3.44
N PHE A 60 -3.77 3.69 -4.56
CA PHE A 60 -4.31 3.36 -5.87
C PHE A 60 -3.94 1.93 -6.30
N ALA A 61 -2.67 1.53 -6.17
CA ALA A 61 -2.21 0.18 -6.48
C ALA A 61 -2.90 -0.88 -5.61
N THR A 62 -3.07 -0.61 -4.32
CA THR A 62 -3.80 -1.50 -3.40
C THR A 62 -5.28 -1.60 -3.75
N PHE A 63 -5.92 -0.52 -4.20
CA PHE A 63 -7.29 -0.57 -4.72
C PHE A 63 -7.41 -1.39 -6.00
N LEU A 64 -6.42 -1.31 -6.89
CA LEU A 64 -6.40 -2.19 -8.08
C LEU A 64 -6.30 -3.67 -7.67
N MET A 65 -5.48 -4.00 -6.67
CA MET A 65 -5.42 -5.37 -6.14
C MET A 65 -6.75 -5.82 -5.54
N ALA A 66 -7.45 -4.92 -4.84
CA ALA A 66 -8.76 -5.22 -4.27
C ALA A 66 -9.83 -5.43 -5.36
N PHE A 67 -10.00 -4.48 -6.29
CA PHE A 67 -11.16 -4.49 -7.19
C PHE A 67 -10.91 -5.20 -8.53
N VAL A 68 -9.68 -5.20 -9.03
CA VAL A 68 -9.34 -5.81 -10.34
C VAL A 68 -8.83 -7.22 -10.15
N ALA A 69 -7.84 -7.42 -9.27
CA ALA A 69 -7.26 -8.74 -9.02
C ALA A 69 -8.06 -9.56 -7.99
N ASN A 70 -8.86 -8.90 -7.15
CA ASN A 70 -9.60 -9.51 -6.03
C ASN A 70 -8.69 -10.38 -5.15
N TYR A 71 -7.54 -9.80 -4.78
CA TYR A 71 -6.51 -10.52 -4.03
C TYR A 71 -6.09 -9.72 -2.79
N PRO A 72 -5.98 -10.35 -1.61
CA PRO A 72 -5.72 -9.67 -0.34
C PRO A 72 -4.23 -9.33 -0.16
N ILE A 73 -3.66 -8.58 -1.10
CA ILE A 73 -2.29 -8.07 -1.05
C ILE A 73 -2.33 -6.55 -1.13
N ALA A 74 -1.66 -5.90 -0.18
CA ALA A 74 -1.42 -4.47 -0.23
C ALA A 74 -0.07 -4.18 -0.92
N LEU A 75 -0.06 -3.12 -1.73
CA LEU A 75 1.08 -2.74 -2.55
C LEU A 75 1.66 -1.40 -2.09
N ALA A 76 2.98 -1.36 -2.03
CA ALA A 76 3.76 -0.19 -1.64
C ALA A 76 5.08 -0.17 -2.45
N PRO A 77 5.78 0.97 -2.54
CA PRO A 77 7.02 1.06 -3.31
C PRO A 77 8.10 0.13 -2.76
N GLY A 78 8.79 -0.57 -3.68
CA GLY A 78 9.90 -1.45 -3.36
C GLY A 78 11.16 -0.67 -3.01
N MET A 79 11.54 -0.69 -1.73
CA MET A 79 12.64 0.11 -1.20
C MET A 79 13.99 -0.11 -1.91
N GLY A 80 14.25 -1.32 -2.42
CA GLY A 80 15.47 -1.63 -3.17
C GLY A 80 15.59 -0.87 -4.50
N MET A 81 14.47 -0.64 -5.19
CA MET A 81 14.44 0.11 -6.46
C MET A 81 14.65 1.61 -6.25
N ASN A 82 14.23 2.13 -5.08
CA ASN A 82 14.40 3.54 -4.74
C ASN A 82 15.88 3.92 -4.59
N ALA A 83 16.73 2.98 -4.15
CA ALA A 83 18.17 3.19 -4.06
C ALA A 83 18.82 3.36 -5.43
N PHE A 84 18.43 2.57 -6.44
CA PHE A 84 18.91 2.70 -7.83
C PHE A 84 18.48 3.99 -8.53
N PHE A 85 17.39 4.62 -8.07
CA PHE A 85 16.91 5.87 -8.66
C PHE A 85 17.53 7.09 -8.00
N ALA A 86 17.91 6.98 -6.73
CA ALA A 86 18.51 8.07 -5.96
C ALA A 86 20.03 8.17 -6.11
N TYR A 87 20.70 7.07 -6.48
CA TYR A 87 22.16 6.95 -6.61
C TYR A 87 22.52 6.21 -7.89
#